data_AF-A0A945MIV0-F1
#
_entry.id   AF-A0A945MIV0-F1
#
_cell.length_a   1.000
_cell.length_b   1.000
_cell.length_c   1.000
_cell.angle_alpha   90.00
_cell.angle_beta   90.00
_cell.angle_gamma   90.00
#
_symmetry.space_group_name_H-M   'P 1'
#
loop_
_entity.id
_entity.type
_entity.pdbx_description
1 polymer ?
#
loop_
_entity_poly.entity_id
_entity_poly.type
_entity_poly.pdbx_seq_one_letter_code
_entity_poly.pdbx_strand_id
1 'polypeptide(L)' 'MSTENNSKLLFDNSVQILTDLIAFKTISGEDNSSLIDYCDDILKKLGATSFRTYDDEKKRVNLFATIKAKNSNNKKPII' A
#
# COMPACT_ATOMS: atom_id res chain seq x y z
N MET A 1 -0.27 -22.88 17.30
CA MET A 1 0.89 -22.01 16.98
C MET A 1 0.79 -20.80 17.87
N SER A 2 1.72 -20.64 18.82
CA SER A 2 1.82 -19.40 19.59
C SER A 2 2.21 -18.28 18.63
N THR A 3 1.36 -17.26 18.51
CA THR A 3 1.72 -15.99 17.91
C THR A 3 2.67 -15.30 18.88
N GLU A 4 3.97 -15.61 18.79
CA GLU A 4 4.97 -14.73 19.35
C GLU A 4 4.83 -13.39 18.64
N ASN A 5 4.33 -12.38 19.36
CA ASN A 5 4.39 -10.99 18.93
C ASN A 5 5.88 -10.66 18.76
N ASN A 6 6.40 -10.79 17.54
CA ASN A 6 7.76 -10.41 17.22
C ASN A 6 7.81 -8.87 17.12
N SER A 7 7.61 -8.22 18.27
CA SER A 7 7.50 -6.77 18.42
C SER A 7 8.73 -6.06 17.88
N LYS A 8 9.91 -6.67 18.03
CA LYS A 8 11.15 -6.18 17.43
C LYS A 8 11.09 -6.22 15.90
N LEU A 9 10.70 -7.34 15.29
CA LEU A 9 10.56 -7.44 13.84
C LEU A 9 9.52 -6.46 13.29
N LEU A 10 8.39 -6.31 13.98
CA LEU A 10 7.35 -5.34 13.59
C LEU A 10 7.88 -3.90 13.67
N PHE A 11 8.61 -3.58 14.73
CA PHE A 11 9.25 -2.27 14.90
C PHE A 11 10.27 -2.01 13.79
N ASP A 12 11.21 -2.95 13.57
CA ASP A 12 12.24 -2.83 12.53
C ASP A 12 11.63 -2.68 11.14
N ASN A 13 10.62 -3.49 10.80
CA ASN A 13 9.89 -3.38 9.53
C ASN A 13 9.15 -2.04 9.39
N SER A 14 8.56 -1.54 10.47
CA SER A 14 7.86 -0.25 10.45
C SER A 14 8.84 0.90 10.21
N VAL A 15 10.00 0.87 10.88
CA VAL A 15 11.08 1.84 10.67
C VAL A 15 11.57 1.79 9.22
N GLN A 16 11.83 0.60 8.69
CA GLN A 16 12.26 0.42 7.29
C GLN A 16 11.24 1.01 6.31
N ILE A 17 9.95 0.68 6.46
CA ILE A 17 8.90 1.21 5.58
C ILE A 17 8.83 2.73 5.67
N LEU A 18 8.87 3.30 6.88
CA LEU A 18 8.85 4.75 7.04
C LEU A 18 10.09 5.42 6.43
N THR A 19 11.27 4.85 6.61
CA THR A 19 12.52 5.32 6.01
C THR A 19 12.45 5.32 4.48
N ASP A 20 11.94 4.24 3.88
CA ASP A 20 11.77 4.14 2.44
C ASP A 20 10.73 5.15 1.94
N LEU A 21 9.61 5.31 2.65
CA LEU A 21 8.54 6.25 2.29
C LEU A 21 9.03 7.72 2.27
N ILE A 22 9.82 8.14 3.26
CA ILE A 22 10.33 9.52 3.32
C ILE A 22 11.45 9.80 2.32
N ALA A 23 12.08 8.76 1.75
CA ALA A 23 13.12 8.90 0.74
C ALA A 23 12.54 9.28 -0.65
N PHE A 24 11.25 9.01 -0.89
CA PHE A 24 10.57 9.47 -2.09
C PHE A 24 10.33 10.98 -2.04
N LYS A 25 10.80 11.69 -3.07
CA LYS A 25 10.54 13.12 -3.24
C LYS A 25 9.08 13.34 -3.65
N THR A 26 8.21 13.67 -2.70
CA THR A 26 6.79 13.97 -2.96
C THR A 26 6.54 15.47 -2.98
N ILE A 27 6.68 16.10 -4.15
CA ILE A 27 6.35 17.52 -4.33
C ILE A 27 4.92 17.65 -4.86
N SER A 28 4.17 18.59 -4.31
CA SER A 28 2.81 18.87 -4.75
C SER A 28 2.77 19.22 -6.24
N GLY A 29 1.97 18.49 -7.02
CA GLY A 29 1.82 18.69 -8.47
C GLY A 29 2.89 18.01 -9.34
N GLU A 30 3.90 17.36 -8.74
CA GLU A 30 4.86 16.53 -9.47
C GLU A 30 4.40 15.06 -9.54
N ASP A 31 5.07 14.28 -10.40
CA ASP A 31 4.82 12.85 -10.53
C ASP A 31 5.10 12.11 -9.21
N ASN A 32 4.15 11.28 -8.78
CA ASN A 32 4.28 10.46 -7.57
C ASN A 32 4.32 8.95 -7.87
N SER A 33 4.54 8.55 -9.12
CA SER A 33 4.40 7.17 -9.58
C SER A 33 5.34 6.21 -8.84
N SER A 34 6.59 6.60 -8.58
CA SER A 34 7.57 5.76 -7.87
C SER A 34 7.16 5.41 -6.43
N LEU A 35 6.56 6.36 -5.70
CA LEU A 35 6.03 6.12 -4.36
C LEU A 35 4.85 5.13 -4.42
N ILE A 36 3.99 5.31 -5.42
CA ILE A 36 2.82 4.47 -5.62
C ILE A 36 3.22 3.05 -6.03
N ASP A 37 4.25 2.88 -6.87
CA ASP A 37 4.83 1.58 -7.23
C ASP A 37 5.33 0.82 -6.00
N TYR A 38 6.09 1.49 -5.15
CA TYR A 38 6.58 0.91 -3.90
C TYR A 38 5.43 0.41 -3.00
N CYS A 39 4.41 1.24 -2.81
CA CYS A 39 3.24 0.87 -2.01
C CYS A 39 2.49 -0.33 -2.60
N ASP A 40 2.29 -0.32 -3.92
CA ASP A 40 1.59 -1.37 -4.67
C ASP A 40 2.30 -2.72 -4.54
N ASP A 41 3.63 -2.74 -4.68
CA ASP A 41 4.45 -3.95 -4.56
C ASP A 41 4.37 -4.56 -3.15
N ILE A 42 4.42 -3.74 -2.10
CA ILE A 42 4.27 -4.21 -0.71
C ILE A 42 2.90 -4.83 -0.49
N LEU A 43 1.84 -4.14 -0.92
CA LEU A 43 0.47 -4.58 -0.70
C LEU A 43 0.15 -5.86 -1.47
N LYS A 44 0.63 -5.98 -2.72
CA LYS A 44 0.52 -7.21 -3.53
C LYS A 44 1.24 -8.40 -2.89
N LYS A 45 2.45 -8.20 -2.35
CA LYS A 45 3.18 -9.25 -1.61
C LYS A 45 2.41 -9.74 -0.37
N LEU A 46 1.58 -8.88 0.22
CA LEU A 46 0.69 -9.21 1.33
C LEU A 46 -0.67 -9.81 0.88
N GLY A 47 -0.85 -10.04 -0.43
CA GLY A 47 -2.06 -10.67 -0.99
C GLY A 47 -3.20 -9.70 -1.29
N ALA A 48 -2.94 -8.39 -1.32
CA ALA A 48 -3.95 -7.41 -1.73
C ALA A 48 -4.16 -7.43 -3.26
N THR A 49 -5.40 -7.21 -3.68
CA THR A 49 -5.73 -6.82 -5.05
C THR A 49 -5.78 -5.30 -5.13
N SER A 50 -5.11 -4.69 -6.11
CA SER A 50 -5.00 -3.24 -6.23
C SER A 50 -5.27 -2.72 -7.63
N PHE A 51 -5.68 -1.46 -7.72
CA PHE A 51 -5.80 -0.71 -8.97
C PHE A 51 -5.45 0.76 -8.75
N ARG A 52 -5.17 1.45 -9.85
CA ARG A 52 -4.73 2.85 -9.83
C ARG A 52 -5.73 3.73 -10.56
N THR A 53 -5.91 4.93 -10.05
CA THR A 53 -6.57 6.01 -10.78
C THR A 53 -5.60 7.14 -11.00
N TYR A 54 -5.80 7.89 -12.07
CA TYR A 54 -4.90 8.94 -12.53
C TYR A 54 -5.68 10.24 -12.63
N ASP A 55 -5.01 11.36 -12.37
CA ASP A 55 -5.52 12.65 -12.78
C ASP A 55 -5.45 12.83 -14.30
N ASP A 56 -6.04 13.93 -14.79
CA ASP A 56 -6.12 14.21 -16.22
C ASP A 56 -4.74 14.30 -16.88
N GLU A 57 -3.74 14.82 -16.16
CA GLU A 57 -2.35 14.93 -16.62
C GLU A 57 -1.51 13.66 -16.38
N LYS A 58 -2.07 12.64 -15.73
CA LYS A 58 -1.42 11.39 -15.30
C LYS A 58 -0.15 11.55 -14.46
N LYS A 59 0.01 12.71 -13.81
CA LYS A 59 1.12 12.98 -12.87
C LYS A 59 0.77 12.55 -11.46
N ARG A 60 -0.52 12.57 -11.10
CA ARG A 60 -0.98 12.21 -9.77
C ARG A 60 -1.71 10.88 -9.84
N VAL A 61 -1.18 9.92 -9.11
CA VAL A 61 -1.72 8.56 -9.04
C VAL A 61 -2.28 8.31 -7.66
N ASN A 62 -3.51 7.78 -7.60
CA ASN A 62 -4.08 7.21 -6.39
C ASN A 62 -4.03 5.68 -6.49
N LEU A 63 -3.69 5.02 -5.39
CA LEU A 63 -3.69 3.58 -5.26
C LEU A 63 -4.83 3.11 -4.36
N PHE A 64 -5.67 2.23 -4.88
CA PHE A 64 -6.69 1.53 -4.10
C PHE A 64 -6.29 0.07 -3.98
N ALA A 65 -6.18 -0.45 -2.77
CA ALA A 65 -5.82 -1.84 -2.50
C ALA A 65 -6.79 -2.47 -1.50
N THR A 66 -7.18 -3.71 -1.77
CA THR A 66 -8.15 -4.46 -0.98
C THR A 66 -7.57 -5.81 -0.59
N ILE A 67 -7.62 -6.14 0.71
CA ILE A 67 -7.37 -7.49 1.20
C ILE A 67 -8.74 -8.14 1.43
N LYS A 68 -8.99 -9.26 0.74
CA LYS A 68 -10.28 -9.95 0.82
C LYS A 68 -10.50 -10.51 2.24
N ALA A 69 -11.67 -10.26 2.79
CA ALA A 69 -12.08 -10.86 4.05
C ALA A 69 -12.12 -12.40 3.92
N LYS A 70 -11.70 -13.11 4.97
CA LYS A 70 -11.73 -14.59 5.01
C LYS A 70 -13.14 -15.14 4.80
N ASN A 71 -14.15 -14.43 5.32
CA ASN A 71 -15.55 -14.81 5.20
C ASN A 71 -16.26 -13.82 4.28
N SER A 72 -16.97 -14.35 3.28
CA SER A 72 -17.89 -13.54 2.47
C SER A 72 -19.03 -13.08 3.37
N ASN A 73 -19.20 -11.78 3.49
CA ASN A 73 -20.45 -11.23 3.99
C ASN A 73 -21.18 -10.78 2.73
N ASN A 74 -22.34 -11.36 2.41
CA ASN A 74 -23.08 -11.32 1.11
C ASN A 74 -23.42 -9.92 0.55
N LYS A 75 -22.78 -8.86 1.05
CA LYS A 75 -22.73 -7.52 0.51
C LYS A 75 -21.82 -7.49 -0.71
N LYS A 76 -22.28 -6.86 -1.79
CA LYS A 76 -21.41 -6.55 -2.92
C LYS A 76 -20.33 -5.57 -2.45
N PRO A 77 -19.06 -5.79 -2.82
CA PRO A 77 -18.03 -4.79 -2.59
C PRO A 77 -18.42 -3.48 -3.30
N ILE A 78 -18.04 -2.35 -2.69
CA ILE A 78 -18.32 -1.00 -3.21
C ILE A 78 -17.29 -0.61 -4.31
N ILE A 79 -16.25 -1.43 -4.46
CA ILE A 79 -15.09 -1.20 -5.32
C ILE A 79 -14.98 -2.33 -6.34
#